data_AF-A0A552X3V9-F1
#
_entry.id   AF-A0A552X3V9-F1
#
_cell.length_a   1.000
_cell.length_b   1.000
_cell.length_c   1.000
_cell.angle_alpha   90.00
_cell.angle_beta   90.00
_cell.angle_gamma   90.00
#
_symmetry.space_group_name_H-M   'P 1'
#
loop_
_entity.id
_entity.type
_entity.pdbx_description
1 polymer ?
#
loop_
_entity_poly.entity_id
_entity_poly.type
_entity_poly.pdbx_seq_one_letter_code
_entity_poly.pdbx_strand_id
1 'polypeptide(L)'
;MDLDFDVRPYLVSITDMEFFEEDAEQAADHLNAMIYAIHKATAHGGFWTHENIEQLVVEISDLWLREPGLLESDTDELEDYITHLVQRIEQDAEPDDSTEVLDEG
;
A
#
# COMPACT_ATOMS: atom_id res chain seq x y z
N MET A 1 10.93 14.04 -15.92
CA MET A 1 11.39 13.99 -14.52
C MET A 1 10.62 12.85 -13.93
N ASP A 2 11.27 11.72 -13.71
CA ASP A 2 10.76 10.67 -12.85
C ASP A 2 10.69 11.27 -11.45
N LEU A 3 9.50 11.72 -11.06
CA LEU A 3 9.20 12.10 -9.69
C LEU A 3 9.08 10.79 -8.92
N ASP A 4 10.23 10.21 -8.60
CA ASP A 4 10.36 9.08 -7.68
C ASP A 4 9.64 9.47 -6.38
N PHE A 5 8.66 8.66 -5.96
CA PHE A 5 7.87 8.94 -4.78
C PHE A 5 8.74 8.79 -3.52
N ASP A 6 8.86 9.86 -2.73
CA ASP A 6 9.69 9.82 -1.52
C ASP A 6 8.89 9.30 -0.33
N VAL A 7 9.25 8.12 0.18
CA VAL A 7 8.54 7.47 1.30
C VAL A 7 8.90 8.05 2.66
N ARG A 8 10.07 8.68 2.78
CA ARG A 8 10.65 9.15 4.05
C ARG A 8 9.73 10.04 4.89
N PRO A 9 8.96 10.99 4.33
CA PRO A 9 8.04 11.81 5.13
C PRO A 9 6.85 11.03 5.72
N TYR A 10 6.57 9.82 5.23
CA TYR A 10 5.47 8.98 5.69
C TYR A 10 5.90 7.94 6.73
N LEU A 11 7.21 7.78 6.94
CA LEU A 11 7.72 6.84 7.93
C LEU A 11 7.38 7.33 9.33
N VAL A 12 6.97 6.38 10.16
CA VAL A 12 6.57 6.61 11.54
C VAL A 12 7.66 6.14 12.49
N SER A 13 7.70 6.76 13.67
CA SER A 13 8.53 6.33 14.78
C SER A 13 7.68 5.65 15.86
N ILE A 14 8.36 5.04 16.82
CA ILE A 14 7.73 4.48 18.03
C ILE A 14 6.87 5.55 18.74
N THR A 15 7.29 6.82 18.71
CA THR A 15 6.53 7.93 19.34
C THR A 15 5.18 8.16 18.66
N ASP A 16 5.10 7.98 17.34
CA ASP A 16 3.83 8.09 16.59
C ASP A 16 2.87 6.94 16.92
N MET A 17 3.40 5.84 17.47
CA MET A 17 2.68 4.60 17.81
C MET A 17 2.46 4.44 19.32
N GLU A 18 2.56 5.50 20.12
CA GLU A 18 2.47 5.42 21.59
C GLU A 18 1.16 4.80 22.10
N PHE A 19 0.08 4.89 21.31
CA PHE A 19 -1.23 4.33 21.65
C PHE A 19 -1.27 2.79 21.58
N PHE A 20 -0.28 2.15 20.95
CA PHE A 20 -0.07 0.70 20.98
C PHE A 20 0.77 0.25 22.18
N GLU A 21 1.15 1.17 23.07
CA GLU A 21 1.82 0.90 24.35
C GLU A 21 3.08 0.01 24.22
N GLU A 22 2.99 -1.26 24.62
CA GLU A 22 4.09 -2.22 24.57
C GLU A 22 4.43 -2.70 23.15
N ASP A 23 3.47 -2.60 22.24
CA ASP A 23 3.61 -2.99 20.83
C ASP A 23 3.99 -1.82 19.92
N ALA A 24 4.22 -0.62 20.47
CA ALA A 24 4.51 0.59 19.69
C ALA A 24 5.71 0.46 18.74
N GLU A 25 6.75 -0.29 19.13
CA GLU A 25 7.91 -0.57 18.28
C GLU A 25 7.54 -1.46 17.09
N GLN A 26 6.88 -2.58 17.36
CA GLN A 26 6.40 -3.50 16.33
C GLN A 26 5.41 -2.80 15.40
N ALA A 27 4.53 -1.97 15.97
CA ALA A 27 3.54 -1.23 15.20
C ALA A 27 4.17 -0.25 14.20
N ALA A 28 5.23 0.44 14.63
CA ALA A 28 5.98 1.34 13.77
C ALA A 28 6.74 0.56 12.69
N ASP A 29 7.35 -0.58 13.04
CA ASP A 29 8.09 -1.41 12.10
C ASP A 29 7.17 -1.98 11.02
N HIS A 30 6.02 -2.54 11.42
CA HIS A 30 5.02 -3.09 10.50
C HIS A 30 4.43 -2.02 9.56
N LEU A 31 4.05 -0.84 10.07
CA LEU A 31 3.56 0.23 9.20
C LEU A 31 4.64 0.70 8.22
N ASN A 32 5.87 0.86 8.69
CA ASN A 32 6.99 1.24 7.83
C ASN A 32 7.24 0.18 6.75
N ALA A 33 7.19 -1.11 7.10
CA ALA A 33 7.33 -2.21 6.15
C ALA A 33 6.25 -2.17 5.07
N MET A 34 4.99 -1.94 5.44
CA MET A 34 3.89 -1.77 4.48
C MET A 34 4.12 -0.57 3.54
N ILE A 35 4.57 0.56 4.06
CA ILE A 35 4.88 1.76 3.24
C ILE A 35 6.01 1.48 2.25
N TYR A 36 7.06 0.77 2.68
CA TYR A 36 8.13 0.34 1.78
C TYR A 36 7.65 -0.65 0.73
N ALA A 37 6.75 -1.57 1.08
CA ALA A 37 6.15 -2.51 0.15
C ALA A 37 5.32 -1.77 -0.93
N ILE A 38 4.55 -0.74 -0.57
CA ILE A 38 3.83 0.11 -1.52
C ILE A 38 4.81 0.73 -2.51
N HIS A 39 5.86 1.40 -2.00
CA HIS A 39 6.85 2.04 -2.86
C HIS A 39 7.52 1.04 -3.81
N LYS A 40 7.90 -0.14 -3.32
CA LYS A 40 8.53 -1.19 -4.12
C LYS A 40 7.59 -1.74 -5.20
N ALA A 41 6.33 -1.98 -4.86
CA ALA A 41 5.34 -2.51 -5.79
C ALA A 41 4.97 -1.48 -6.89
N THR A 42 4.89 -0.20 -6.52
CA THR A 42 4.51 0.89 -7.43
C THR A 42 5.68 1.48 -8.24
N ALA A 43 6.93 1.19 -7.85
CA ALA A 43 8.13 1.64 -8.57
C ALA A 43 8.23 1.07 -10.00
N HIS A 44 7.48 0.02 -10.32
CA HIS A 44 7.54 -0.67 -11.60
C HIS A 44 6.25 -0.47 -12.40
N GLY A 45 6.15 0.63 -13.15
CA GLY A 45 5.01 0.84 -14.04
C GLY A 45 4.78 2.29 -14.40
N GLY A 46 3.91 2.54 -15.38
CA GLY A 46 3.43 3.89 -15.72
C GLY A 46 2.05 4.21 -15.15
N PHE A 47 1.45 3.26 -14.41
CA PHE A 47 0.11 3.38 -13.85
C PHE A 47 0.08 4.29 -12.60
N TRP A 48 1.03 4.07 -11.69
CA TRP A 48 1.10 4.76 -10.42
C TRP A 48 1.66 6.17 -10.58
N THR A 49 0.85 7.17 -10.25
CA THR A 49 1.28 8.56 -10.13
C THR A 49 1.64 8.85 -8.68
N HIS A 50 2.42 9.91 -8.46
CA HIS A 50 2.76 10.38 -7.12
C HIS A 50 1.51 10.57 -6.24
N GLU A 51 0.45 11.19 -6.79
CA GLU A 51 -0.81 11.44 -6.09
C GLU A 51 -1.52 10.14 -5.69
N ASN A 52 -1.53 9.12 -6.57
CA ASN A 52 -2.16 7.83 -6.26
C ASN A 52 -1.37 7.05 -5.20
N ILE A 53 -0.04 7.10 -5.24
CA ILE A 53 0.81 6.45 -4.23
C ILE A 53 0.64 7.14 -2.88
N GLU A 54 0.63 8.48 -2.85
CA GLU A 54 0.38 9.26 -1.62
C GLU A 54 -0.98 8.90 -1.02
N GLN A 55 -2.03 8.84 -1.84
CA GLN A 55 -3.36 8.47 -1.36
C GLN A 55 -3.37 7.05 -0.77
N LEU A 56 -2.74 6.08 -1.43
CA LEU A 56 -2.66 4.70 -0.94
C LEU A 56 -1.91 4.61 0.39
N VAL A 57 -0.80 5.34 0.55
CA VAL A 57 -0.06 5.40 1.82
C VAL A 57 -0.91 5.98 2.94
N VAL A 58 -1.70 7.02 2.66
CA VAL A 58 -2.62 7.62 3.63
C VAL A 58 -3.74 6.64 4.00
N GLU A 59 -4.31 5.93 3.04
CA GLU A 59 -5.36 4.93 3.30
C GLU A 59 -4.84 3.74 4.13
N ILE A 60 -3.65 3.24 3.82
CA ILE A 60 -3.02 2.16 4.61
C ILE A 60 -2.67 2.63 6.02
N SER A 61 -2.17 3.86 6.18
CA SER A 61 -1.89 4.42 7.50
C SER A 61 -3.17 4.55 8.33
N ASP A 62 -4.27 5.01 7.74
CA ASP A 62 -5.57 5.11 8.43
C ASP A 62 -6.18 3.73 8.74
N LEU A 63 -6.05 2.76 7.84
CA LEU A 63 -6.45 1.36 8.07
C LEU A 63 -5.68 0.76 9.25
N TRP A 64 -4.37 0.99 9.30
CA TRP A 64 -3.50 0.50 10.37
C TRP A 64 -3.94 0.99 11.76
N LEU A 65 -4.33 2.27 11.87
CA LEU A 65 -4.84 2.83 13.13
C LEU A 65 -6.21 2.26 13.52
N ARG A 66 -7.01 1.79 12.55
CA ARG A 66 -8.37 1.28 12.76
C ARG A 66 -8.42 -0.21 13.04
N GLU A 67 -7.48 -0.98 12.52
CA GLU A 67 -7.45 -2.44 12.63
C GLU A 67 -6.20 -2.91 13.38
N PRO A 68 -6.19 -2.81 14.73
CA PRO A 68 -5.08 -3.28 15.55
C PRO A 68 -4.83 -4.79 15.43
N GLY A 69 -5.80 -5.57 14.92
CA GLY A 69 -5.62 -7.01 14.66
C GLY A 69 -4.60 -7.31 13.56
N LEU A 70 -4.25 -6.33 12.72
CA LEU A 70 -3.16 -6.48 11.74
C LEU A 70 -1.77 -6.51 12.40
N LEU A 71 -1.65 -6.11 13.68
CA LEU A 71 -0.40 -6.25 14.43
C LEU A 71 -0.01 -7.71 14.67
N GLU A 72 -1.01 -8.60 14.76
CA GLU A 72 -0.77 -10.02 14.99
C GLU A 72 -0.22 -10.74 13.75
N SER A 73 -0.24 -10.08 12.59
CA SER A 73 0.31 -10.61 11.34
C SER A 73 1.82 -10.46 11.28
N ASP A 74 2.49 -11.42 10.66
CA ASP A 74 3.91 -11.34 10.38
C ASP A 74 4.20 -10.25 9.32
N THR A 75 5.39 -9.66 9.37
CA THR A 75 5.81 -8.63 8.42
C THR A 75 5.71 -9.10 6.96
N ASP A 76 6.13 -10.34 6.67
CA ASP A 76 6.00 -10.95 5.33
C ASP A 76 4.53 -11.02 4.87
N GLU A 77 3.58 -11.29 5.76
CA GLU A 77 2.15 -11.35 5.42
C GLU A 77 1.61 -9.96 5.09
N LEU A 78 2.07 -8.93 5.80
CA LEU A 78 1.70 -7.54 5.54
C LEU A 78 2.29 -7.04 4.21
N GLU A 79 3.54 -7.39 3.91
CA GLU A 79 4.16 -7.06 2.62
C GLU A 79 3.45 -7.73 1.44
N ASP A 80 3.06 -9.00 1.60
CA ASP A 80 2.29 -9.76 0.61
C ASP A 80 0.88 -9.15 0.41
N TYR A 81 0.19 -8.80 1.50
CA TYR A 81 -1.08 -8.09 1.46
C TYR A 81 -1.01 -6.80 0.64
N ILE A 82 0.01 -5.96 0.89
CA ILE A 82 0.23 -4.72 0.16
C ILE A 82 0.51 -4.98 -1.31
N THR A 83 1.36 -5.96 -1.62
CA THR A 83 1.70 -6.31 -3.00
C THR A 83 0.46 -6.75 -3.78
N HIS A 84 -0.38 -7.60 -3.16
CA HIS A 84 -1.64 -8.03 -3.75
C HIS A 84 -2.65 -6.88 -3.90
N LEU A 85 -2.72 -5.96 -2.94
CA LEU A 85 -3.59 -4.78 -3.03
C LEU A 85 -3.19 -3.90 -4.22
N VAL A 86 -1.91 -3.60 -4.37
CA VAL A 86 -1.37 -2.80 -5.47
C VAL A 86 -1.70 -3.44 -6.82
N GLN A 87 -1.38 -4.74 -6.98
CA GLN A 87 -1.71 -5.47 -8.20
C GLN A 87 -3.21 -5.48 -8.51
N ARG A 88 -4.04 -5.66 -7.48
CA ARG A 88 -5.50 -5.65 -7.66
C ARG A 88 -6.01 -4.30 -8.14
N ILE A 89 -5.48 -3.19 -7.60
CA ILE A 89 -5.87 -1.84 -8.02
C ILE A 89 -5.44 -1.60 -9.47
N GLU A 90 -4.24 -2.02 -9.86
CA GLU A 90 -3.77 -1.94 -11.24
C GLU A 90 -4.69 -2.71 -12.19
N GLN A 91 -5.03 -3.96 -11.84
CA GLN A 91 -5.91 -4.81 -12.65
C GLN A 91 -7.34 -4.29 -12.75
N ASP A 92 -7.90 -3.71 -11.68
CA ASP A 92 -9.28 -3.16 -11.68
C ASP A 92 -9.40 -1.90 -12.54
N ALA A 93 -8.29 -1.16 -12.69
CA ALA A 93 -8.24 0.06 -13.49
C ALA A 93 -7.99 -0.21 -14.99
N GLU A 94 -7.52 -1.38 -15.37
CA GLU A 94 -7.52 -1.84 -16.76
C GLU A 94 -8.96 -2.23 -17.15
N PRO A 95 -9.66 -1.47 -18.02
CA PRO A 95 -10.98 -1.88 -18.46
C PRO A 95 -10.85 -3.21 -19.20
N ASP A 96 -11.59 -4.22 -18.72
CA ASP A 96 -11.77 -5.48 -19.41
C ASP A 96 -12.36 -5.21 -20.81
N ASP A 97 -11.49 -5.09 -21.81
CA ASP A 97 -11.87 -5.02 -23.23
C ASP A 97 -12.29 -6.41 -23.72
N SER A 98 -13.19 -7.08 -22.98
CA SER A 98 -13.99 -8.20 -23.47
C SER A 98 -15.38 -7.70 -23.86
N THR A 99 -15.48 -6.59 -24.58
CA THR A 99 -16.66 -6.41 -25.45
C THR A 99 -16.44 -7.25 -26.69
N GLU A 100 -16.88 -8.50 -26.55
CA GLU A 100 -17.12 -9.46 -27.61
C GLU A 100 -17.74 -8.75 -28.84
N VAL A 101 -16.94 -8.61 -29.90
CA VAL A 101 -17.43 -8.28 -31.24
C VAL A 101 -18.28 -9.44 -31.74
N LEU A 102 -19.55 -9.49 -31.37
CA LEU A 102 -20.54 -10.27 -32.09
C LEU A 102 -20.84 -9.55 -33.41
N ASP A 103 -19.99 -9.84 -34.39
CA ASP A 103 -20.22 -9.62 -35.81
C ASP A 103 -21.42 -10.49 -36.23
N GLU A 104 -22.64 -9.95 -36.11
CA GLU A 104 -23.82 -10.51 -36.75
C GLU A 104 -23.86 -10.07 -38.21
N GLY A 105 -23.29 -10.92 -39.08
CA GLY A 105 -23.48 -10.91 -40.54
C GLY A 105 -24.55 -11.90 -40.99
#